data_AF-A0A3B8SX99-F1
#
_entry.id   AF-A0A3B8SX99-F1
#
_cell.length_a   1.000
_cell.length_b   1.000
_cell.length_c   1.000
_cell.angle_alpha   90.00
_cell.angle_beta   90.00
_cell.angle_gamma   90.00
#
_symmetry.space_group_name_H-M   'P 1'
#
loop_
_entity.id
_entity.type
_entity.pdbx_description
1 polymer ?
#
loop_
_entity_poly.entity_id
_entity_poly.type
_entity_poly.pdbx_seq_one_letter_code
_entity_poly.pdbx_strand_id
1 'polypeptide(L)'
;MQLKPVSLTTADSDFEDRLTELTAWESVSDLSRQTRVAEIIQAIRHDGDDALVRLTRELDHYPVAHASDLVLDAQALEAAFNGLSDELKRALTTARDRVWAFHEAQKESSWRLPDQGDGIVLGQEVRPMSRVGLYVPGGKATYPSSVLMNAIPAKVAGVPLVQMVVPAPGGDINPVVLAAAHLAKVDRVVTIGGAQAIAALAYGTESVLPVDKIVGPGNAWVATAKRQVFGKVGIDMIAGPSEILVYVEPPMDPDWVAMDLFSQAEHDEDAQPILVYCDPAFAEQVLDSMTRLLPTLERADIIEQSINRRCLFIEAKDRDDAIDVINRVAPEHLELCVDDPEAMLPEIR
;
A
#
# COMPACT_ATOMS: atom_id res chain seq x y z
N MET A 1 -27.93 6.09 -9.48
CA MET A 1 -26.64 6.40 -8.87
C MET A 1 -26.35 7.85 -9.19
N GLN A 2 -26.30 8.72 -8.19
CA GLN A 2 -26.01 10.15 -8.39
C GLN A 2 -24.74 10.45 -7.61
N LEU A 3 -23.65 10.71 -8.34
CA LEU A 3 -22.38 11.11 -7.75
C LEU A 3 -22.48 12.53 -7.22
N LYS A 4 -21.99 12.73 -6.00
CA LYS A 4 -22.01 14.01 -5.29
C LYS A 4 -20.67 14.22 -4.56
N PRO A 5 -19.57 14.46 -5.30
CA PRO A 5 -18.32 14.85 -4.66
C PRO A 5 -18.52 16.16 -3.88
N VAL A 6 -17.75 16.34 -2.80
CA VAL A 6 -17.80 17.57 -2.01
C VAL A 6 -16.99 18.64 -2.74
N SER A 7 -17.63 19.78 -3.02
CA SER A 7 -16.94 20.92 -3.63
C SER A 7 -16.39 21.88 -2.57
N LEU A 8 -15.18 22.37 -2.82
CA LEU A 8 -14.49 23.43 -2.09
C LEU A 8 -13.99 24.48 -3.08
N THR A 9 -13.86 25.73 -2.63
CA THR A 9 -13.10 26.76 -3.35
C THR A 9 -12.11 27.40 -2.39
N THR A 10 -10.90 27.68 -2.87
CA THR A 10 -9.86 28.37 -2.08
C THR A 10 -10.25 29.80 -1.71
N ALA A 11 -11.28 30.36 -2.35
CA ALA A 11 -11.84 31.67 -2.02
C ALA A 11 -12.69 31.67 -0.74
N ASP A 12 -13.13 30.50 -0.26
CA ASP A 12 -13.96 30.39 0.94
C ASP A 12 -13.15 30.70 2.20
N SER A 13 -13.72 31.50 3.11
CA SER A 13 -13.03 31.89 4.35
C SER A 13 -12.78 30.74 5.32
N ASP A 14 -13.50 29.63 5.18
CA ASP A 14 -13.38 28.40 5.98
C ASP A 14 -12.71 27.25 5.21
N PHE A 15 -12.11 27.52 4.04
CA PHE A 15 -11.47 26.53 3.18
C PHE A 15 -10.47 25.63 3.94
N GLU A 16 -9.55 26.23 4.70
CA GLU A 16 -8.50 25.49 5.43
C GLU A 16 -9.07 24.54 6.49
N ASP A 17 -10.08 24.99 7.22
CA ASP A 17 -10.72 24.19 8.27
C ASP A 17 -11.48 23.01 7.63
N ARG A 18 -12.22 23.26 6.55
CA ARG A 18 -12.95 22.23 5.81
C ARG A 18 -12.02 21.23 5.13
N LEU A 19 -10.93 21.69 4.51
CA LEU A 19 -9.93 20.80 3.90
C LEU A 19 -9.29 19.90 4.95
N THR A 20 -8.94 20.45 6.12
CA THR A 20 -8.37 19.69 7.24
C THR A 20 -9.35 18.64 7.76
N GLU A 21 -10.63 18.98 7.91
CA GLU A 21 -11.66 18.05 8.36
C GLU A 21 -11.87 16.89 7.35
N LEU A 22 -11.93 17.22 6.06
CA LEU A 22 -12.25 16.27 4.99
C LEU A 22 -11.08 15.34 4.63
N THR A 23 -9.83 15.77 4.87
CA THR A 23 -8.63 14.93 4.67
C THR A 23 -8.22 14.16 5.93
N ALA A 24 -8.87 14.39 7.07
CA ALA A 24 -8.58 13.66 8.30
C ALA A 24 -8.95 12.16 8.21
N TRP A 25 -8.16 11.31 8.90
CA TRP A 25 -8.40 9.87 9.03
C TRP A 25 -8.20 9.38 10.47
N GLU A 26 -9.29 9.02 11.15
CA GLU A 26 -9.28 8.66 12.58
C GLU A 26 -9.38 7.16 12.89
N SER A 27 -9.49 6.29 11.87
CA SER A 27 -9.88 4.88 12.10
C SER A 27 -8.94 4.09 13.01
N VAL A 28 -7.69 4.54 13.23
CA VAL A 28 -6.66 3.91 14.09
C VAL A 28 -6.95 4.08 15.61
N SER A 29 -7.87 4.95 16.00
CA SER A 29 -8.12 5.32 17.41
C SER A 29 -9.07 4.40 18.20
N ASP A 30 -9.67 3.37 17.59
CA ASP A 30 -10.60 2.47 18.27
C ASP A 30 -9.94 1.64 19.39
N LEU A 31 -10.27 1.97 20.64
CA LEU A 31 -9.75 1.34 21.86
C LEU A 31 -10.11 -0.16 21.96
N SER A 32 -11.27 -0.56 21.44
CA SER A 32 -11.71 -1.96 21.49
C SER A 32 -10.81 -2.83 20.62
N ARG A 33 -10.51 -2.35 19.40
CA ARG A 33 -9.58 -3.01 18.47
C ARG A 33 -8.17 -3.02 19.02
N GLN A 34 -7.70 -1.93 19.61
CA GLN A 34 -6.38 -1.88 20.26
C GLN A 34 -6.25 -2.94 21.36
N THR A 35 -7.27 -3.07 22.21
CA THR A 35 -7.29 -4.08 23.28
C THR A 35 -7.25 -5.49 22.71
N ARG A 36 -8.11 -5.80 21.72
CA ARG A 36 -8.16 -7.13 21.11
C ARG A 36 -6.86 -7.49 20.36
N VAL A 37 -6.24 -6.53 19.68
CA VAL A 37 -4.93 -6.73 19.05
C VAL A 37 -3.85 -7.03 20.09
N ALA A 38 -3.87 -6.36 21.25
CA ALA A 38 -2.93 -6.61 22.33
C ALA A 38 -3.07 -8.04 22.89
N GLU A 39 -4.31 -8.52 23.05
CA GLU A 39 -4.60 -9.90 23.45
C GLU A 39 -4.07 -10.93 22.43
N ILE A 40 -4.27 -10.68 21.13
CA ILE A 40 -3.76 -11.53 20.06
C ILE A 40 -2.22 -11.59 20.10
N ILE A 41 -1.56 -10.42 20.23
CA ILE A 41 -0.10 -10.35 20.34
C ILE A 41 0.37 -11.14 21.56
N GLN A 42 -0.29 -11.00 22.72
CA GLN A 42 0.07 -11.73 23.93
C GLN A 42 -0.09 -13.25 23.75
N ALA A 43 -1.18 -13.70 23.12
CA ALA A 43 -1.42 -15.10 22.86
C ALA A 43 -0.32 -15.71 21.97
N ILE A 44 0.06 -15.04 20.88
CA ILE A 44 1.14 -15.51 20.00
C ILE A 44 2.48 -15.57 20.75
N ARG A 45 2.76 -14.59 21.62
CA ARG A 45 4.00 -14.58 22.42
C ARG A 45 4.08 -15.69 23.46
N HIS A 46 2.94 -16.13 24.01
CA HIS A 46 2.91 -17.14 25.07
C HIS A 46 2.75 -18.55 24.52
N ASP A 47 1.84 -18.73 23.56
CA ASP A 47 1.40 -20.04 23.07
C ASP A 47 2.04 -20.40 21.71
N GLY A 48 2.78 -19.49 21.06
CA GLY A 48 3.48 -19.77 19.80
C GLY A 48 2.56 -20.28 18.69
N ASP A 49 2.97 -21.38 18.06
CA ASP A 49 2.24 -22.05 16.97
C ASP A 49 0.81 -22.49 17.36
N ASP A 50 0.56 -22.83 18.64
CA ASP A 50 -0.77 -23.25 19.09
C ASP A 50 -1.79 -22.10 19.00
N ALA A 51 -1.39 -20.88 19.40
CA ALA A 51 -2.21 -19.69 19.19
C ALA A 51 -2.37 -19.36 17.71
N LEU A 52 -1.31 -19.53 16.91
CA LEU A 52 -1.34 -19.24 15.49
C LEU A 52 -2.36 -20.13 14.75
N VAL A 53 -2.34 -21.43 15.00
CA VAL A 53 -3.30 -22.39 14.42
C VAL A 53 -4.72 -22.07 14.87
N ARG A 54 -4.93 -21.81 16.17
CA ARG A 54 -6.24 -21.46 16.74
C ARG A 54 -6.83 -20.21 16.06
N LEU A 55 -6.05 -19.13 15.99
CA LEU A 55 -6.49 -17.86 15.42
C LEU A 55 -6.70 -17.95 13.91
N THR A 56 -5.88 -18.71 13.18
CA THR A 56 -6.06 -18.93 11.74
C THR A 56 -7.36 -19.69 11.44
N ARG A 57 -7.71 -20.70 12.25
CA ARG A 57 -9.00 -21.40 12.13
C ARG A 57 -10.19 -20.48 12.43
N GLU A 58 -10.05 -19.62 13.44
CA GLU A 58 -11.13 -18.70 13.87
C GLU A 58 -11.36 -17.58 12.85
N LEU A 59 -10.29 -16.90 12.44
CA LEU A 59 -10.35 -15.65 11.68
C LEU A 59 -10.34 -15.86 10.17
N ASP A 60 -9.56 -16.84 9.69
CA ASP A 60 -9.43 -17.14 8.26
C ASP A 60 -10.31 -18.34 7.85
N HIS A 61 -11.00 -18.99 8.80
CA HIS A 61 -11.80 -20.21 8.56
C HIS A 61 -11.01 -21.32 7.84
N TYR A 62 -9.70 -21.36 8.03
CA TYR A 62 -8.81 -22.32 7.38
C TYR A 62 -8.52 -23.49 8.34
N PRO A 63 -9.04 -24.71 8.07
CA PRO A 63 -8.91 -25.85 8.99
C PRO A 63 -7.53 -26.53 8.92
N VAL A 64 -6.47 -25.81 9.30
CA VAL A 64 -5.09 -26.35 9.34
C VAL A 64 -4.88 -27.22 10.57
N ALA A 65 -4.11 -28.30 10.47
CA ALA A 65 -3.84 -29.19 11.61
C ALA A 65 -2.65 -28.68 12.43
N HIS A 66 -1.56 -28.35 11.75
CA HIS A 66 -0.30 -27.91 12.32
C HIS A 66 0.16 -26.59 11.70
N ALA A 67 0.92 -25.79 12.45
CA ALA A 67 1.46 -24.53 11.92
C ALA A 67 2.45 -24.74 10.77
N SER A 68 3.12 -25.90 10.70
CA SER A 68 3.97 -26.29 9.57
C SER A 68 3.21 -26.37 8.25
N ASP A 69 1.91 -26.68 8.29
CA ASP A 69 1.06 -26.78 7.10
C ASP A 69 0.78 -25.40 6.48
N LEU A 70 1.03 -24.32 7.24
CA LEU A 70 0.90 -22.94 6.78
C LEU A 70 2.12 -22.48 5.99
N VAL A 71 3.24 -23.20 6.05
CA VAL A 71 4.49 -22.81 5.40
C VAL A 71 4.58 -23.45 4.03
N LEU A 72 4.68 -22.62 2.99
CA LEU A 72 4.89 -23.08 1.62
C LEU A 72 6.40 -23.16 1.31
N ASP A 73 6.79 -24.20 0.58
CA ASP A 73 8.14 -24.36 0.08
C ASP A 73 8.36 -23.63 -1.26
N ALA A 74 9.62 -23.50 -1.66
CA ALA A 74 9.99 -22.83 -2.91
C ALA A 74 9.42 -23.55 -4.16
N GLN A 75 9.22 -24.87 -4.08
CA GLN A 75 8.72 -25.67 -5.19
C GLN A 75 7.24 -25.35 -5.47
N ALA A 76 6.44 -25.10 -4.43
CA ALA A 76 5.06 -24.66 -4.56
C ALA A 76 4.97 -23.29 -5.28
N LEU A 77 5.87 -22.35 -4.95
CA LEU A 77 5.91 -21.03 -5.58
C LEU A 77 6.33 -21.12 -7.05
N GLU A 78 7.35 -21.92 -7.36
CA GLU A 78 7.80 -22.17 -8.72
C GLU A 78 6.70 -22.85 -9.57
N ALA A 79 6.01 -23.85 -9.00
CA ALA A 79 4.89 -24.51 -9.66
C ALA A 79 3.75 -23.53 -9.96
N ALA A 80 3.45 -22.61 -9.04
CA ALA A 80 2.45 -21.57 -9.25
C ALA A 80 2.84 -20.65 -10.42
N PHE A 81 4.10 -20.21 -10.51
CA PHE A 81 4.59 -19.43 -11.64
C PHE A 81 4.51 -20.21 -12.95
N ASN A 82 4.98 -21.47 -12.97
CA ASN A 82 4.97 -22.31 -14.16
C ASN A 82 3.55 -22.65 -14.66
N GLY A 83 2.57 -22.67 -13.76
CA GLY A 83 1.15 -22.89 -14.07
C GLY A 83 0.42 -21.69 -14.68
N LEU A 84 1.01 -20.48 -14.64
CA LEU A 84 0.38 -19.29 -15.22
C LEU A 84 0.38 -19.32 -16.76
N SER A 85 -0.56 -18.58 -17.36
CA SER A 85 -0.55 -18.28 -18.79
C SER A 85 0.72 -17.51 -19.18
N ASP A 86 1.18 -17.68 -20.41
CA ASP A 86 2.38 -16.99 -20.88
C ASP A 86 2.20 -15.46 -20.88
N GLU A 87 0.98 -14.98 -21.05
CA GLU A 87 0.64 -13.56 -20.93
C GLU A 87 0.88 -13.02 -19.52
N LEU A 88 0.36 -13.70 -18.49
CA LEU A 88 0.57 -13.31 -17.10
C LEU A 88 2.04 -13.43 -16.70
N LYS A 89 2.74 -14.48 -17.15
CA LYS A 89 4.19 -14.63 -16.93
C LYS A 89 4.95 -13.43 -17.50
N ARG A 90 4.66 -13.02 -18.74
CA ARG A 90 5.29 -11.86 -19.37
C ARG A 90 4.96 -10.56 -18.63
N ALA A 91 3.71 -10.36 -18.23
CA ALA A 91 3.29 -9.17 -17.50
C ALA A 91 4.00 -9.04 -16.13
N LEU A 92 3.99 -10.11 -15.33
CA LEU A 92 4.67 -10.14 -14.03
C LEU A 92 6.19 -9.99 -14.17
N THR A 93 6.79 -10.63 -15.17
CA THR A 93 8.23 -10.48 -15.44
C THR A 93 8.54 -9.04 -15.80
N THR A 94 7.80 -8.43 -16.73
CA THR A 94 8.00 -7.02 -17.12
C THR A 94 7.89 -6.07 -15.93
N ALA A 95 6.89 -6.26 -15.06
CA ALA A 95 6.76 -5.48 -13.82
C ALA A 95 7.97 -5.69 -12.90
N ARG A 96 8.38 -6.94 -12.68
CA ARG A 96 9.57 -7.29 -11.87
C ARG A 96 10.85 -6.66 -12.42
N ASP A 97 11.06 -6.68 -13.73
CA ASP A 97 12.21 -6.08 -14.41
C ASP A 97 12.30 -4.57 -14.13
N ARG A 98 11.18 -3.86 -14.32
CA ARG A 98 11.12 -2.40 -14.10
C ARG A 98 11.31 -2.02 -12.64
N VAL A 99 10.62 -2.69 -11.71
CA VAL A 99 10.75 -2.43 -10.27
C VAL A 99 12.18 -2.71 -9.80
N TRP A 100 12.81 -3.78 -10.29
CA TRP A 100 14.19 -4.10 -9.95
C TRP A 100 15.17 -3.03 -10.45
N ALA A 101 15.06 -2.64 -11.72
CA ALA A 101 15.94 -1.63 -12.31
C ALA A 101 15.87 -0.29 -11.57
N PHE A 102 14.66 0.15 -11.20
CA PHE A 102 14.46 1.38 -10.45
C PHE A 102 15.13 1.35 -9.07
N HIS A 103 14.91 0.28 -8.30
CA HIS A 103 15.48 0.17 -6.95
C HIS A 103 16.99 -0.07 -6.96
N GLU A 104 17.54 -0.69 -8.01
CA GLU A 104 18.99 -0.82 -8.15
C GLU A 104 19.65 0.56 -8.34
N ALA A 105 19.00 1.46 -9.08
CA ALA A 105 19.48 2.84 -9.25
C ALA A 105 19.42 3.68 -7.97
N GLN A 106 18.52 3.35 -7.03
CA GLN A 106 18.39 4.04 -5.74
C GLN A 106 19.34 3.50 -4.66
N LYS A 107 20.06 2.42 -4.92
CA LYS A 107 20.84 1.70 -3.90
C LYS A 107 22.01 2.54 -3.38
N GLU A 108 21.98 2.85 -2.09
CA GLU A 108 23.08 3.54 -1.41
C GLU A 108 24.34 2.68 -1.32
N SER A 109 25.50 3.35 -1.40
CA SER A 109 26.82 2.73 -1.25
C SER A 109 27.51 3.20 0.03
N SER A 110 28.25 2.29 0.68
CA SER A 110 29.18 2.69 1.74
C SER A 110 30.21 3.69 1.22
N TRP A 111 30.62 4.64 2.06
CA TRP A 111 31.62 5.65 1.72
C TRP A 111 32.48 6.02 2.92
N ARG A 112 33.63 6.64 2.64
CA ARG A 112 34.53 7.21 3.65
C ARG A 112 35.01 8.57 3.18
N LEU A 113 35.08 9.54 4.09
CA LEU A 113 35.79 10.79 3.84
C LEU A 113 37.30 10.53 3.79
N PRO A 114 38.06 11.37 3.07
CA PRO A 114 39.51 11.45 3.24
C PRO A 114 39.88 11.69 4.71
N ASP A 115 41.12 11.35 5.09
CA ASP A 115 41.67 11.63 6.43
C ASP A 115 41.45 13.10 6.80
N GLN A 116 40.82 13.34 7.95
CA GLN A 116 40.49 14.68 8.44
C GLN A 116 41.64 15.30 9.29
N GLY A 117 42.78 14.63 9.36
CA GLY A 117 43.90 14.99 10.24
C GLY A 117 43.93 14.09 11.48
N ASP A 118 45.12 13.95 12.07
CA ASP A 118 45.38 13.19 13.30
C ASP A 118 44.90 11.72 13.25
N GLY A 119 44.75 11.14 12.06
CA GLY A 119 44.30 9.76 11.85
C GLY A 119 42.78 9.57 12.01
N ILE A 120 42.00 10.65 11.99
CA ILE A 120 40.54 10.59 12.10
C ILE A 120 39.93 10.24 10.74
N VAL A 121 39.19 9.13 10.70
CA VAL A 121 38.45 8.65 9.53
C VAL A 121 36.95 8.65 9.83
N LEU A 122 36.19 9.33 8.99
CA LEU A 122 34.72 9.37 9.05
C LEU A 122 34.14 8.67 7.82
N GLY A 123 32.97 8.05 7.96
CA GLY A 123 32.34 7.31 6.88
C GLY A 123 30.97 6.77 7.26
N GLN A 124 30.31 6.17 6.28
CA GLN A 124 29.05 5.46 6.43
C GLN A 124 29.22 4.05 5.86
N GLU A 125 28.83 3.05 6.64
CA GLU A 125 28.73 1.66 6.19
C GLU A 125 27.26 1.31 6.03
N VAL A 126 26.82 1.02 4.80
CA VAL A 126 25.44 0.63 4.49
C VAL A 126 25.35 -0.88 4.46
N ARG A 127 24.41 -1.46 5.24
CA ARG A 127 24.18 -2.90 5.31
C ARG A 127 22.70 -3.22 5.22
N PRO A 128 22.31 -4.31 4.54
CA PRO A 128 20.93 -4.76 4.56
C PRO A 128 20.52 -5.25 5.94
N MET A 129 19.21 -5.25 6.18
CA MET A 129 18.63 -5.97 7.30
C MET A 129 18.88 -7.48 7.17
N SER A 130 18.93 -8.20 8.29
CA SER A 130 19.16 -9.64 8.24
C SER A 130 17.90 -10.37 7.80
N ARG A 131 16.73 -9.93 8.27
CA ARG A 131 15.44 -10.56 7.97
C ARG A 131 14.33 -9.51 7.85
N VAL A 132 13.53 -9.59 6.79
CA VAL A 132 12.37 -8.71 6.58
C VAL A 132 11.11 -9.56 6.40
N GLY A 133 10.04 -9.14 7.07
CA GLY A 133 8.70 -9.71 6.93
C GLY A 133 7.85 -8.85 5.99
N LEU A 134 7.15 -9.49 5.05
CA LEU A 134 6.22 -8.81 4.15
C LEU A 134 4.80 -9.26 4.48
N TYR A 135 3.92 -8.34 4.82
CA TYR A 135 2.49 -8.62 4.91
C TYR A 135 1.84 -8.32 3.56
N VAL A 136 1.15 -9.30 2.99
CA VAL A 136 0.38 -9.15 1.75
C VAL A 136 -1.09 -9.38 2.07
N PRO A 137 -1.98 -8.41 1.80
CA PRO A 137 -3.41 -8.60 1.97
C PRO A 137 -3.92 -9.78 1.14
N GLY A 138 -4.90 -10.51 1.67
CA GLY A 138 -5.64 -11.56 0.96
C GLY A 138 -7.15 -11.34 1.09
N GLY A 139 -7.95 -12.12 0.36
CA GLY A 139 -9.42 -12.03 0.35
C GLY A 139 -9.96 -11.45 -0.97
N LYS A 140 -10.77 -10.37 -0.88
CA LYS A 140 -11.60 -9.84 -1.99
C LYS A 140 -10.82 -9.37 -3.22
N ALA A 141 -9.54 -9.04 -3.06
CA ALA A 141 -8.70 -8.55 -4.14
C ALA A 141 -7.33 -9.23 -4.09
N THR A 142 -6.78 -9.47 -5.28
CA THR A 142 -5.50 -10.15 -5.47
C THR A 142 -4.46 -9.13 -5.89
N TYR A 143 -3.40 -8.97 -5.10
CA TYR A 143 -2.37 -7.96 -5.33
C TYR A 143 -0.97 -8.57 -5.54
N PRO A 144 -0.69 -9.15 -6.72
CA PRO A 144 0.66 -9.61 -7.03
C PRO A 144 1.66 -8.44 -7.12
N SER A 145 1.18 -7.25 -7.49
CA SER A 145 1.96 -6.01 -7.49
C SER A 145 2.52 -5.68 -6.11
N SER A 146 1.72 -5.80 -5.05
CA SER A 146 2.16 -5.56 -3.66
C SER A 146 3.29 -6.51 -3.25
N VAL A 147 3.29 -7.75 -3.73
CA VAL A 147 4.41 -8.69 -3.52
C VAL A 147 5.67 -8.15 -4.17
N LEU A 148 5.61 -7.79 -5.46
CA LEU A 148 6.77 -7.29 -6.20
C LEU A 148 7.32 -6.00 -5.56
N MET A 149 6.45 -5.03 -5.26
CA MET A 149 6.83 -3.74 -4.70
C MET A 149 7.43 -3.82 -3.30
N ASN A 150 7.10 -4.85 -2.49
CA ASN A 150 7.69 -5.03 -1.16
C ASN A 150 8.93 -5.93 -1.17
N ALA A 151 8.91 -7.02 -1.95
CA ALA A 151 9.97 -8.02 -1.93
C ALA A 151 11.21 -7.59 -2.74
N ILE A 152 11.01 -6.98 -3.90
CA ILE A 152 12.13 -6.61 -4.79
C ILE A 152 13.09 -5.61 -4.12
N PRO A 153 12.63 -4.52 -3.47
CA PRO A 153 13.55 -3.59 -2.80
C PRO A 153 14.37 -4.26 -1.70
N ALA A 154 13.76 -5.17 -0.93
CA ALA A 154 14.47 -5.95 0.08
C ALA A 154 15.58 -6.82 -0.54
N LYS A 155 15.31 -7.45 -1.70
CA LYS A 155 16.30 -8.26 -2.40
C LYS A 155 17.40 -7.44 -3.06
N VAL A 156 17.07 -6.30 -3.66
CA VAL A 156 18.04 -5.34 -4.22
C VAL A 156 18.97 -4.82 -3.12
N ALA A 157 18.43 -4.50 -1.94
CA ALA A 157 19.22 -4.10 -0.78
C ALA A 157 20.16 -5.22 -0.29
N GLY A 158 19.85 -6.48 -0.58
CA GLY A 158 20.65 -7.64 -0.20
C GLY A 158 20.18 -8.35 1.07
N VAL A 159 18.90 -8.21 1.44
CA VAL A 159 18.31 -8.91 2.59
C VAL A 159 18.36 -10.42 2.33
N PRO A 160 19.05 -11.22 3.19
CA PRO A 160 19.25 -12.64 2.94
C PRO A 160 17.99 -13.48 3.24
N LEU A 161 17.06 -12.99 4.06
CA LEU A 161 15.79 -13.65 4.35
C LEU A 161 14.61 -12.69 4.25
N VAL A 162 13.75 -12.94 3.28
CA VAL A 162 12.48 -12.26 3.05
C VAL A 162 11.36 -13.29 3.28
N GLN A 163 10.59 -13.09 4.34
CA GLN A 163 9.47 -13.97 4.72
C GLN A 163 8.15 -13.25 4.47
N MET A 164 7.34 -13.77 3.56
CA MET A 164 6.02 -13.23 3.25
C MET A 164 4.95 -13.93 4.09
N VAL A 165 3.99 -13.17 4.59
CA VAL A 165 2.75 -13.66 5.18
C VAL A 165 1.57 -13.19 4.34
N VAL A 166 0.65 -14.09 4.06
CA VAL A 166 -0.56 -13.80 3.27
C VAL A 166 -1.70 -14.66 3.79
N PRO A 167 -2.87 -14.11 4.17
CA PRO A 167 -3.99 -14.95 4.59
C PRO A 167 -4.47 -15.80 3.43
N ALA A 168 -4.86 -17.04 3.73
CA ALA A 168 -5.55 -17.93 2.80
C ALA A 168 -6.94 -18.29 3.38
N PRO A 169 -7.95 -17.40 3.27
CA PRO A 169 -9.28 -17.67 3.81
C PRO A 169 -9.86 -18.97 3.23
N GLY A 170 -10.32 -19.88 4.08
CA GLY A 170 -10.79 -21.21 3.67
C GLY A 170 -9.70 -22.11 3.06
N GLY A 171 -8.42 -21.72 3.12
CA GLY A 171 -7.29 -22.39 2.49
C GLY A 171 -7.08 -22.01 1.02
N ASP A 172 -7.82 -21.03 0.49
CA ASP A 172 -7.66 -20.58 -0.89
C ASP A 172 -6.57 -19.50 -0.99
N ILE A 173 -5.61 -19.72 -1.88
CA ILE A 173 -4.51 -18.80 -2.13
C ILE A 173 -4.36 -18.57 -3.62
N ASN A 174 -4.27 -17.30 -4.01
CA ASN A 174 -4.19 -16.96 -5.42
C ASN A 174 -2.81 -17.38 -5.99
N PRO A 175 -2.77 -18.22 -7.04
CA PRO A 175 -1.51 -18.68 -7.64
C PRO A 175 -0.69 -17.53 -8.23
N VAL A 176 -1.31 -16.43 -8.65
CA VAL A 176 -0.61 -15.24 -9.18
C VAL A 176 0.20 -14.55 -8.08
N VAL A 177 -0.27 -14.55 -6.83
CA VAL A 177 0.48 -14.02 -5.67
C VAL A 177 1.70 -14.89 -5.37
N LEU A 178 1.54 -16.21 -5.40
CA LEU A 178 2.66 -17.15 -5.21
C LEU A 178 3.69 -17.05 -6.34
N ALA A 179 3.23 -16.90 -7.58
CA ALA A 179 4.08 -16.67 -8.74
C ALA A 179 4.87 -15.36 -8.63
N ALA A 180 4.24 -14.28 -8.15
CA ALA A 180 4.93 -13.02 -7.88
C ALA A 180 5.98 -13.17 -6.76
N ALA A 181 5.68 -13.95 -5.71
CA ALA A 181 6.62 -14.24 -4.64
C ALA A 181 7.85 -15.01 -5.15
N HIS A 182 7.65 -16.01 -6.03
CA HIS A 182 8.72 -16.72 -6.72
C HIS A 182 9.59 -15.76 -7.54
N LEU A 183 8.98 -14.94 -8.40
CA LEU A 183 9.71 -13.98 -9.26
C LEU A 183 10.48 -12.93 -8.46
N ALA A 184 9.93 -12.48 -7.33
CA ALA A 184 10.59 -11.54 -6.42
C ALA A 184 11.58 -12.21 -5.46
N LYS A 185 11.82 -13.53 -5.61
CA LYS A 185 12.78 -14.33 -4.84
C LYS A 185 12.46 -14.40 -3.33
N VAL A 186 11.19 -14.31 -2.94
CA VAL A 186 10.77 -14.50 -1.54
C VAL A 186 11.25 -15.88 -1.04
N ASP A 187 11.81 -15.94 0.17
CA ASP A 187 12.47 -17.17 0.67
C ASP A 187 11.51 -18.10 1.41
N ARG A 188 10.52 -17.54 2.09
CA ARG A 188 9.44 -18.28 2.79
C ARG A 188 8.11 -17.58 2.62
N VAL A 189 7.06 -18.36 2.43
CA VAL A 189 5.68 -17.88 2.44
C VAL A 189 4.92 -18.61 3.54
N VAL A 190 4.19 -17.87 4.36
CA VAL A 190 3.33 -18.43 5.42
C VAL A 190 1.90 -17.95 5.21
N THR A 191 0.94 -18.87 5.16
CA THR A 191 -0.46 -18.61 4.78
C THR A 191 -1.32 -18.08 5.95
N ILE A 192 -0.86 -17.00 6.58
CA ILE A 192 -1.48 -16.36 7.76
C ILE A 192 -1.74 -14.86 7.53
N GLY A 193 -2.80 -14.32 8.13
CA GLY A 193 -3.14 -12.89 8.05
C GLY A 193 -3.29 -12.17 9.40
N GLY A 194 -3.88 -10.97 9.36
CA GLY A 194 -4.30 -10.22 10.53
C GLY A 194 -3.20 -9.84 11.54
N ALA A 195 -3.64 -9.51 12.75
CA ALA A 195 -2.75 -9.15 13.85
C ALA A 195 -1.87 -10.33 14.30
N GLN A 196 -2.35 -11.56 14.16
CA GLN A 196 -1.63 -12.78 14.48
C GLN A 196 -0.38 -12.97 13.61
N ALA A 197 -0.47 -12.66 12.30
CA ALA A 197 0.68 -12.71 11.41
C ALA A 197 1.74 -11.66 11.77
N ILE A 198 1.31 -10.44 12.09
CA ILE A 198 2.23 -9.37 12.53
C ILE A 198 2.92 -9.75 13.84
N ALA A 199 2.19 -10.32 14.79
CA ALA A 199 2.76 -10.81 16.04
C ALA A 199 3.77 -11.94 15.79
N ALA A 200 3.43 -12.91 14.94
CA ALA A 200 4.32 -14.03 14.61
C ALA A 200 5.60 -13.56 13.91
N LEU A 201 5.51 -12.59 13.00
CA LEU A 201 6.68 -11.96 12.40
C LEU A 201 7.52 -11.17 13.41
N ALA A 202 6.91 -10.46 14.35
CA ALA A 202 7.63 -9.61 15.30
C ALA A 202 8.33 -10.41 16.42
N TYR A 203 7.70 -11.48 16.89
CA TYR A 203 8.17 -12.24 18.06
C TYR A 203 8.71 -13.62 17.71
N GLY A 204 8.35 -14.14 16.54
CA GLY A 204 8.65 -15.51 16.15
C GLY A 204 7.72 -16.52 16.80
N THR A 205 7.57 -17.66 16.14
CA THR A 205 7.01 -18.90 16.68
C THR A 205 7.93 -20.06 16.27
N GLU A 206 7.54 -21.29 16.57
CA GLU A 206 8.28 -22.47 16.12
C GLU A 206 8.30 -22.60 14.59
N SER A 207 7.21 -22.22 13.91
CA SER A 207 7.09 -22.28 12.44
C SER A 207 7.40 -20.97 11.71
N VAL A 208 7.25 -19.81 12.38
CA VAL A 208 7.43 -18.47 11.80
C VAL A 208 8.68 -17.81 12.37
N LEU A 209 9.63 -17.47 11.50
CA LEU A 209 10.86 -16.82 11.93
C LEU A 209 10.59 -15.35 12.32
N PRO A 210 11.15 -14.86 13.45
CA PRO A 210 11.08 -13.44 13.75
C PRO A 210 11.90 -12.64 12.75
N VAL A 211 11.46 -11.42 12.43
CA VAL A 211 12.12 -10.51 11.47
C VAL A 211 12.54 -9.21 12.15
N ASP A 212 13.38 -8.43 11.48
CA ASP A 212 13.90 -7.16 12.02
C ASP A 212 13.00 -5.97 11.61
N LYS A 213 12.29 -6.08 10.47
CA LYS A 213 11.32 -5.10 9.98
C LYS A 213 10.13 -5.79 9.31
N ILE A 214 8.95 -5.23 9.48
CA ILE A 214 7.71 -5.67 8.81
C ILE A 214 7.23 -4.55 7.89
N VAL A 215 6.99 -4.88 6.62
CA VAL A 215 6.45 -3.96 5.61
C VAL A 215 5.19 -4.53 4.97
N GLY A 216 4.46 -3.68 4.26
CA GLY A 216 3.25 -4.05 3.53
C GLY A 216 2.00 -3.50 4.20
N PRO A 217 1.07 -2.92 3.42
CA PRO A 217 -0.18 -2.38 3.95
C PRO A 217 -1.12 -3.51 4.36
N GLY A 218 -2.08 -3.20 5.22
CA GLY A 218 -3.13 -4.13 5.61
C GLY A 218 -4.28 -3.39 6.26
N ASN A 219 -5.34 -4.13 6.58
CA ASN A 219 -6.52 -3.55 7.20
C ASN A 219 -6.22 -2.94 8.59
N ALA A 220 -7.23 -2.33 9.20
CA ALA A 220 -7.08 -1.65 10.48
C ALA A 220 -6.51 -2.54 11.61
N TRP A 221 -6.72 -3.86 11.58
CA TRP A 221 -6.12 -4.81 12.54
C TRP A 221 -4.61 -4.93 12.36
N VAL A 222 -4.16 -5.05 11.12
CA VAL A 222 -2.73 -5.09 10.74
C VAL A 222 -2.05 -3.77 11.09
N ALA A 223 -2.66 -2.64 10.73
CA ALA A 223 -2.16 -1.31 11.08
C ALA A 223 -2.02 -1.14 12.60
N THR A 224 -3.04 -1.54 13.37
CA THR A 224 -3.00 -1.50 14.83
C THR A 224 -1.92 -2.41 15.40
N ALA A 225 -1.75 -3.63 14.86
CA ALA A 225 -0.72 -4.56 15.30
C ALA A 225 0.70 -4.03 15.00
N LYS A 226 0.94 -3.52 13.79
CA LYS A 226 2.23 -2.89 13.39
C LYS A 226 2.60 -1.76 14.35
N ARG A 227 1.63 -0.91 14.72
CA ARG A 227 1.82 0.15 15.73
C ARG A 227 2.22 -0.42 17.10
N GLN A 228 1.58 -1.50 17.56
CA GLN A 228 1.87 -2.09 18.87
C GLN A 228 3.20 -2.87 18.93
N VAL A 229 3.70 -3.38 17.80
CA VAL A 229 5.00 -4.08 17.73
C VAL A 229 6.16 -3.15 17.33
N PHE A 230 5.89 -1.90 16.96
CA PHE A 230 6.91 -0.92 16.66
C PHE A 230 7.86 -0.72 17.85
N GLY A 231 9.16 -0.67 17.56
CA GLY A 231 10.22 -0.62 18.57
C GLY A 231 10.79 -2.01 18.91
N LYS A 232 9.98 -3.08 18.78
CA LYS A 232 10.50 -4.46 18.74
C LYS A 232 11.01 -4.81 17.35
N VAL A 233 10.27 -4.39 16.33
CA VAL A 233 10.66 -4.45 14.91
C VAL A 233 10.48 -3.08 14.27
N GLY A 234 11.23 -2.82 13.19
CA GLY A 234 10.93 -1.70 12.32
C GLY A 234 9.59 -1.90 11.62
N ILE A 235 8.91 -0.80 11.29
CA ILE A 235 7.78 -0.79 10.34
C ILE A 235 8.09 0.21 9.23
N ASP A 236 7.42 0.09 8.09
CA ASP A 236 7.39 1.08 7.01
C ASP A 236 6.62 2.34 7.43
N MET A 237 5.29 2.23 7.51
CA MET A 237 4.35 3.27 7.88
C MET A 237 3.04 2.64 8.36
N ILE A 238 2.21 3.42 9.04
CA ILE A 238 0.83 3.03 9.34
C ILE A 238 -0.01 3.48 8.14
N ALA A 239 -0.53 2.52 7.37
CA ALA A 239 -1.29 2.82 6.16
C ALA A 239 -2.55 3.65 6.49
N GLY A 240 -2.74 4.74 5.74
CA GLY A 240 -4.00 5.46 5.62
C GLY A 240 -4.87 4.90 4.49
N PRO A 241 -6.04 5.51 4.24
CA PRO A 241 -6.78 5.26 3.00
C PRO A 241 -5.93 5.70 1.82
N SER A 242 -6.11 5.03 0.68
CA SER A 242 -5.32 5.34 -0.51
C SER A 242 -5.93 6.55 -1.23
N GLU A 243 -5.07 7.44 -1.74
CA GLU A 243 -5.45 8.77 -2.23
C GLU A 243 -4.85 9.05 -3.61
N ILE A 244 -5.58 9.81 -4.44
CA ILE A 244 -5.06 10.41 -5.66
C ILE A 244 -5.52 11.87 -5.73
N LEU A 245 -4.61 12.76 -6.11
CA LEU A 245 -4.93 14.13 -6.47
C LEU A 245 -4.59 14.36 -7.93
N VAL A 246 -5.60 14.65 -8.74
CA VAL A 246 -5.45 15.03 -10.13
C VAL A 246 -5.58 16.55 -10.25
N TYR A 247 -4.50 17.21 -10.69
CA TYR A 247 -4.54 18.62 -11.08
C TYR A 247 -4.63 18.71 -12.59
N VAL A 248 -5.61 19.45 -13.11
CA VAL A 248 -5.87 19.52 -14.55
C VAL A 248 -5.98 20.95 -15.07
N GLU A 249 -5.31 21.18 -16.20
CA GLU A 249 -5.46 22.39 -17.01
C GLU A 249 -5.96 22.02 -18.41
N PRO A 250 -7.12 22.55 -18.85
CA PRO A 250 -7.61 22.31 -20.19
C PRO A 250 -6.67 22.83 -21.29
N PRO A 251 -6.66 22.21 -22.48
CA PRO A 251 -7.58 21.16 -22.93
C PRO A 251 -7.16 19.75 -22.48
N MET A 252 -8.10 19.00 -21.89
CA MET A 252 -7.94 17.58 -21.54
C MET A 252 -9.23 16.81 -21.84
N ASP A 253 -9.16 15.49 -22.01
CA ASP A 253 -10.36 14.66 -22.15
C ASP A 253 -10.99 14.42 -20.75
N PRO A 254 -12.23 14.88 -20.47
CA PRO A 254 -12.87 14.66 -19.18
C PRO A 254 -13.15 13.18 -18.89
N ASP A 255 -13.22 12.31 -19.90
CA ASP A 255 -13.34 10.86 -19.69
C ASP A 255 -12.07 10.28 -19.09
N TRP A 256 -10.89 10.81 -19.43
CA TRP A 256 -9.62 10.32 -18.86
C TRP A 256 -9.52 10.69 -17.38
N VAL A 257 -9.73 11.97 -17.05
CA VAL A 257 -9.72 12.44 -15.65
C VAL A 257 -10.74 11.68 -14.80
N ALA A 258 -11.94 11.41 -15.34
CA ALA A 258 -12.94 10.61 -14.66
C ALA A 258 -12.44 9.18 -14.37
N MET A 259 -11.78 8.54 -15.34
CA MET A 259 -11.21 7.20 -15.18
C MET A 259 -10.03 7.18 -14.22
N ASP A 260 -9.19 8.22 -14.18
CA ASP A 260 -8.07 8.33 -13.24
C ASP A 260 -8.58 8.45 -11.79
N LEU A 261 -9.60 9.29 -11.55
CA LEU A 261 -10.28 9.36 -10.25
C LEU A 261 -10.92 8.02 -9.85
N PHE A 262 -11.52 7.31 -10.82
CA PHE A 262 -12.11 5.99 -10.59
C PHE A 262 -11.07 4.90 -10.33
N SER A 263 -9.90 4.98 -10.94
CA SER A 263 -8.81 4.02 -10.74
C SER A 263 -8.38 3.93 -9.28
N GLN A 264 -8.47 5.05 -8.55
CA GLN A 264 -8.22 5.10 -7.12
C GLN A 264 -9.46 4.70 -6.30
N ALA A 265 -10.64 5.18 -6.70
CA ALA A 265 -11.90 4.91 -6.01
C ALA A 265 -12.29 3.41 -5.99
N GLU A 266 -11.83 2.61 -6.96
CA GLU A 266 -12.17 1.19 -7.04
C GLU A 266 -11.41 0.29 -6.05
N HIS A 267 -10.37 0.85 -5.39
CA HIS A 267 -9.52 0.12 -4.46
C HIS A 267 -10.21 -0.12 -3.11
N ASP A 268 -10.92 0.88 -2.58
CA ASP A 268 -11.55 0.84 -1.27
C ASP A 268 -12.72 1.85 -1.19
N GLU A 269 -13.78 1.53 -0.43
CA GLU A 269 -14.91 2.45 -0.19
C GLU A 269 -14.47 3.71 0.57
N ASP A 270 -13.34 3.65 1.26
CA ASP A 270 -12.73 4.74 1.99
C ASP A 270 -11.56 5.41 1.22
N ALA A 271 -11.32 5.05 -0.05
CA ALA A 271 -10.35 5.76 -0.89
C ALA A 271 -10.79 7.21 -1.13
N GLN A 272 -9.83 8.11 -1.36
CA GLN A 272 -10.06 9.54 -1.51
C GLN A 272 -9.51 10.08 -2.85
N PRO A 273 -10.35 10.19 -3.88
CA PRO A 273 -9.99 10.92 -5.09
C PRO A 273 -10.20 12.43 -4.91
N ILE A 274 -9.26 13.23 -5.39
CA ILE A 274 -9.30 14.69 -5.30
C ILE A 274 -9.04 15.26 -6.69
N LEU A 275 -9.92 16.14 -7.15
CA LEU A 275 -9.74 16.93 -8.38
C LEU A 275 -9.44 18.37 -7.99
N VAL A 276 -8.29 18.90 -8.40
CA VAL A 276 -7.95 20.32 -8.29
C VAL A 276 -8.01 20.94 -9.68
N TYR A 277 -8.72 22.07 -9.81
CA TYR A 277 -8.96 22.71 -11.11
C TYR A 277 -9.11 24.23 -10.98
N CYS A 278 -8.85 24.96 -12.08
CA CYS A 278 -9.09 26.40 -12.18
C CYS A 278 -10.25 26.76 -13.12
N ASP A 279 -10.76 25.80 -13.90
CA ASP A 279 -11.87 25.98 -14.83
C ASP A 279 -13.11 25.20 -14.36
N PRO A 280 -14.11 25.85 -13.75
CA PRO A 280 -15.33 25.20 -13.28
C PRO A 280 -16.12 24.51 -14.39
N ALA A 281 -16.10 25.04 -15.62
CA ALA A 281 -16.81 24.42 -16.73
C ALA A 281 -16.17 23.10 -17.15
N PHE A 282 -14.86 22.92 -16.92
CA PHE A 282 -14.20 21.66 -17.15
C PHE A 282 -14.51 20.64 -16.04
N ALA A 283 -14.55 21.08 -14.77
CA ALA A 283 -14.92 20.20 -13.65
C ALA A 283 -16.35 19.64 -13.80
N GLU A 284 -17.31 20.44 -14.30
CA GLU A 284 -18.66 19.97 -14.62
C GLU A 284 -18.64 18.86 -15.70
N GLN A 285 -17.80 19.02 -16.74
CA GLN A 285 -17.64 17.99 -17.78
C GLN A 285 -17.05 16.69 -17.23
N VAL A 286 -16.11 16.77 -16.28
CA VAL A 286 -15.56 15.60 -15.58
C VAL A 286 -16.67 14.90 -14.79
N LEU A 287 -17.49 15.64 -14.03
CA LEU A 287 -18.59 15.07 -13.26
C LEU A 287 -19.66 14.40 -14.15
N ASP A 288 -19.98 15.00 -15.29
CA ASP A 288 -20.87 14.41 -16.29
C ASP A 288 -20.29 13.11 -16.86
N SER A 289 -18.98 13.09 -17.13
CA SER A 289 -18.25 11.92 -17.61
C SER A 289 -18.23 10.81 -16.57
N MET A 290 -17.94 11.13 -15.30
CA MET A 290 -18.03 10.19 -14.18
C MET A 290 -19.44 9.58 -14.07
N THR A 291 -20.48 10.41 -14.14
CA THR A 291 -21.88 9.95 -14.06
C THR A 291 -22.25 9.01 -15.20
N ARG A 292 -21.76 9.28 -16.41
CA ARG A 292 -21.98 8.45 -17.60
C ARG A 292 -21.18 7.14 -17.56
N LEU A 293 -19.94 7.16 -17.09
CA LEU A 293 -19.02 6.02 -17.15
C LEU A 293 -19.21 5.04 -15.99
N LEU A 294 -19.57 5.52 -14.79
CA LEU A 294 -19.71 4.67 -13.59
C LEU A 294 -20.54 3.38 -13.82
N PRO A 295 -21.72 3.41 -14.48
CA PRO A 295 -22.53 2.20 -14.67
C PRO A 295 -21.88 1.13 -15.55
N THR A 296 -20.77 1.44 -16.24
CA THR A 296 -20.04 0.52 -17.11
C THR A 296 -18.95 -0.26 -16.37
N LEU A 297 -18.61 0.16 -15.14
CA LEU A 297 -17.48 -0.39 -14.38
C LEU A 297 -17.91 -1.58 -13.53
N GLU A 298 -17.04 -2.59 -13.46
CA GLU A 298 -17.29 -3.82 -12.68
C GLU A 298 -17.49 -3.54 -11.19
N ARG A 299 -16.78 -2.54 -10.66
CA ARG A 299 -16.77 -2.16 -9.23
C ARG A 299 -17.56 -0.87 -8.95
N ALA A 300 -18.59 -0.58 -9.73
CA ALA A 300 -19.39 0.64 -9.62
C ALA A 300 -19.88 0.93 -8.19
N ASP A 301 -20.31 -0.09 -7.44
CA ASP A 301 -20.81 0.08 -6.07
C ASP A 301 -19.71 0.55 -5.08
N ILE A 302 -18.46 0.12 -5.25
CA ILE A 302 -17.34 0.54 -4.40
C ILE A 302 -16.95 1.98 -4.76
N ILE A 303 -16.84 2.24 -6.06
CA ILE A 303 -16.51 3.57 -6.61
C ILE A 303 -17.56 4.59 -6.17
N GLU A 304 -18.86 4.30 -6.29
CA GLU A 304 -19.92 5.21 -5.87
C GLU A 304 -19.81 5.57 -4.38
N GLN A 305 -19.48 4.59 -3.53
CA GLN A 305 -19.29 4.82 -2.09
C GLN A 305 -18.08 5.71 -1.81
N SER A 306 -16.93 5.42 -2.40
CA SER A 306 -15.71 6.24 -2.25
C SER A 306 -15.96 7.68 -2.70
N ILE A 307 -16.55 7.87 -3.90
CA ILE A 307 -16.82 9.20 -4.44
C ILE A 307 -17.78 9.98 -3.54
N ASN A 308 -18.88 9.38 -3.12
CA ASN A 308 -19.88 10.08 -2.32
C ASN A 308 -19.46 10.32 -0.86
N ARG A 309 -18.49 9.55 -0.33
CA ARG A 309 -18.01 9.72 1.05
C ARG A 309 -16.83 10.69 1.15
N ARG A 310 -15.91 10.67 0.19
CA ARG A 310 -14.59 11.30 0.36
C ARG A 310 -14.08 12.09 -0.84
N CYS A 311 -14.68 11.98 -2.02
CA CYS A 311 -14.15 12.69 -3.19
C CYS A 311 -14.30 14.21 -3.05
N LEU A 312 -13.23 14.93 -3.33
CA LEU A 312 -13.17 16.39 -3.24
C LEU A 312 -12.94 17.01 -4.61
N PHE A 313 -13.73 18.02 -4.93
CA PHE A 313 -13.55 18.89 -6.10
C PHE A 313 -13.15 20.27 -5.59
N ILE A 314 -11.90 20.67 -5.81
CA ILE A 314 -11.33 21.89 -5.27
C ILE A 314 -11.08 22.89 -6.41
N GLU A 315 -11.85 23.97 -6.42
CA GLU A 315 -11.64 25.11 -7.31
C GLU A 315 -10.54 26.00 -6.74
N ALA A 316 -9.41 26.07 -7.44
CA ALA A 316 -8.31 26.97 -7.16
C ALA A 316 -8.38 28.20 -8.07
N LYS A 317 -7.93 29.36 -7.58
CA LYS A 317 -7.97 30.62 -8.30
C LYS A 317 -7.10 30.63 -9.56
N ASP A 318 -5.91 30.04 -9.45
CA ASP A 318 -4.90 29.95 -10.49
C ASP A 318 -3.91 28.81 -10.16
N ARG A 319 -2.90 28.61 -11.00
CA ARG A 319 -1.91 27.54 -10.85
C ARG A 319 -1.14 27.62 -9.54
N ASP A 320 -0.72 28.80 -9.12
CA ASP A 320 0.07 28.98 -7.89
C ASP A 320 -0.77 28.55 -6.67
N ASP A 321 -2.03 28.96 -6.64
CA ASP A 321 -3.00 28.54 -5.62
C ASP A 321 -3.27 27.02 -5.64
N ALA A 322 -3.35 26.42 -6.83
CA ALA A 322 -3.48 24.97 -6.97
C ALA A 322 -2.25 24.21 -6.44
N ILE A 323 -1.03 24.72 -6.68
CA ILE A 323 0.22 24.18 -6.12
C ILE A 323 0.21 24.25 -4.59
N ASP A 324 -0.28 25.35 -4.02
CA ASP A 324 -0.43 25.49 -2.57
C ASP A 324 -1.41 24.43 -2.01
N VAL A 325 -2.54 24.20 -2.69
CA VAL A 325 -3.49 23.11 -2.34
C VAL A 325 -2.82 21.74 -2.43
N ILE A 326 -2.10 21.44 -3.51
CA ILE A 326 -1.39 20.15 -3.70
C ILE A 326 -0.42 19.91 -2.54
N ASN A 327 0.43 20.89 -2.25
CA ASN A 327 1.40 20.82 -1.16
C ASN A 327 0.74 20.70 0.22
N ARG A 328 -0.45 21.28 0.40
CA ARG A 328 -1.21 21.22 1.64
C ARG A 328 -1.84 19.84 1.86
N VAL A 329 -2.38 19.24 0.80
CA VAL A 329 -2.95 17.88 0.83
C VAL A 329 -1.85 16.84 1.01
N ALA A 330 -0.70 17.03 0.35
CA ALA A 330 0.43 16.10 0.36
C ALA A 330 0.03 14.67 -0.05
N PRO A 331 -0.50 14.51 -1.28
CA PRO A 331 -1.20 13.29 -1.67
C PRO A 331 -0.27 12.08 -1.84
N GLU A 332 -0.82 10.88 -1.64
CA GLU A 332 -0.11 9.62 -1.94
C GLU A 332 0.29 9.54 -3.42
N HIS A 333 -0.65 9.86 -4.31
CA HIS A 333 -0.44 9.95 -5.75
C HIS A 333 -0.82 11.35 -6.25
N LEU A 334 0.09 11.98 -6.98
CA LEU A 334 -0.15 13.25 -7.66
C LEU A 334 -0.09 13.04 -9.17
N GLU A 335 -1.14 13.45 -9.87
CA GLU A 335 -1.19 13.49 -11.32
C GLU A 335 -1.28 14.94 -11.80
N LEU A 336 -0.32 15.34 -12.64
CA LEU A 336 -0.24 16.68 -13.24
C LEU A 336 -0.67 16.59 -14.70
N CYS A 337 -1.96 16.79 -14.96
CA CYS A 337 -2.56 16.82 -16.29
C CYS A 337 -2.42 18.23 -16.90
N VAL A 338 -1.18 18.60 -17.24
CA VAL A 338 -0.81 19.93 -17.74
C VAL A 338 0.15 19.81 -18.94
N ASP A 339 0.31 20.89 -19.71
CA ASP A 339 1.20 20.92 -20.88
C ASP A 339 2.69 20.74 -20.55
N ASP A 340 3.16 21.29 -19.42
CA ASP A 340 4.56 21.25 -18.98
C ASP A 340 4.66 20.85 -17.49
N PRO A 341 4.51 19.55 -17.16
CA PRO A 341 4.56 19.07 -15.79
C PRO A 341 5.97 19.17 -15.19
N GLU A 342 7.03 19.10 -16.01
CA GLU A 342 8.42 19.20 -15.54
C GLU A 342 8.72 20.57 -14.92
N ALA A 343 8.15 21.64 -15.48
CA ALA A 343 8.29 22.99 -14.94
C ALA A 343 7.65 23.16 -13.55
N MET A 344 6.63 22.36 -13.22
CA MET A 344 5.94 22.42 -11.93
C MET A 344 6.64 21.61 -10.83
N LEU A 345 7.39 20.56 -11.17
CA LEU A 345 8.02 19.66 -10.20
C LEU A 345 8.84 20.35 -9.09
N PRO A 346 9.60 21.44 -9.34
CA PRO A 346 10.35 22.12 -8.29
C PRO A 346 9.48 22.78 -7.21
N GLU A 347 8.21 23.01 -7.48
CA GLU A 347 7.26 23.70 -6.58
C GLU A 347 6.40 22.71 -5.77
N ILE A 348 6.34 21.45 -6.21
CA ILE A 348 5.71 20.34 -5.49
C ILE A 348 6.67 19.83 -4.42
N ARG A 349 6.22 19.74 -3.17
CA ARG A 349 7.07 19.51 -1.98
C ARG A 349 6.61 18.37 -1.09
#